data_AF-A0A227J582-F1
#
_entry.id   AF-A0A227J582-F1
#
_cell.length_a   1.000
_cell.length_b   1.000
_cell.length_c   1.000
_cell.angle_alpha   90.00
_cell.angle_beta   90.00
_cell.angle_gamma   90.00
#
_symmetry.space_group_name_H-M   'P 1'
#
loop_
_entity.id
_entity.type
_entity.pdbx_description
1 polymer ?
#
loop_
_entity_poly.entity_id
_entity_poly.type
_entity_poly.pdbx_seq_one_letter_code
_entity_poly.pdbx_strand_id
1 'polypeptide(L)'
;FLVKPHFIASKNEYFEAVKGISLQLKQGETLGIVGESGSGKSTLGRALIGLLPSTGKIEFKGQNMASLSDKERFDLKKDVQMVFQDPYGSLSPRMTIGEIITEGLTVHRPYLNKKERMQ
;
A
#
# COMPACT_ATOMS: atom_id res chain seq x y z
N PHE A 1 10.79 -7.42 10.72
CA PHE A 1 10.66 -6.49 11.88
C PHE A 1 11.87 -6.64 12.76
N LEU A 2 12.55 -5.55 13.16
CA LEU A 2 13.69 -5.64 14.07
C LEU A 2 13.17 -6.06 15.46
N VAL A 3 13.65 -7.18 15.97
CA VAL A 3 13.26 -7.71 17.29
C VAL A 3 14.33 -7.39 18.32
N LYS A 4 15.60 -7.50 17.92
CA LYS A 4 16.73 -7.27 18.81
C LYS A 4 17.85 -6.53 18.07
N PRO A 5 18.05 -5.23 18.36
CA PRO A 5 19.20 -4.50 17.86
C PRO A 5 20.47 -4.96 18.55
N HIS A 6 21.57 -5.02 17.81
CA HIS A 6 22.90 -5.26 18.33
C HIS A 6 23.83 -4.11 17.90
N PHE A 7 24.93 -3.92 18.63
CA PHE A 7 25.96 -2.91 18.29
C PHE A 7 26.53 -3.09 16.88
N ILE A 8 26.54 -4.33 16.36
CA ILE A 8 26.92 -4.65 14.99
C ILE A 8 25.64 -4.94 14.20
N ALA A 9 25.36 -4.15 13.17
CA ALA A 9 24.12 -4.24 12.40
C ALA A 9 23.88 -5.63 11.77
N SER A 10 24.94 -6.34 11.38
CA SER A 10 24.82 -7.71 10.83
C SER A 10 24.33 -8.75 11.85
N LYS A 11 24.39 -8.44 13.15
CA LYS A 11 23.87 -9.29 14.23
C LYS A 11 22.44 -8.95 14.65
N ASN A 12 21.80 -7.97 14.01
CA ASN A 12 20.42 -7.64 14.29
C ASN A 12 19.51 -8.85 14.04
N GLU A 13 18.60 -9.13 14.97
CA GLU A 13 17.62 -10.20 14.81
C GLU A 13 16.32 -9.63 14.26
N TYR A 14 15.81 -10.24 13.19
CA TYR A 14 14.57 -9.83 12.54
C TYR A 14 13.50 -10.92 12.61
N PHE A 15 12.26 -10.52 12.90
CA PHE A 15 11.08 -11.35 12.75
C PHE A 15 10.50 -11.18 11.35
N GLU A 16 10.37 -12.30 10.65
CA GLU A 16 9.69 -12.39 9.36
C GLU A 16 8.24 -12.81 9.56
N ALA A 17 7.32 -11.86 9.41
CA ALA A 17 5.89 -12.11 9.58
C ALA A 17 5.26 -12.89 8.41
N VAL A 18 5.90 -12.90 7.25
CA VAL A 18 5.46 -13.61 6.04
C VAL A 18 6.70 -14.23 5.41
N LYS A 19 6.66 -15.54 5.12
CA LYS A 19 7.81 -16.32 4.65
C LYS A 19 7.50 -17.01 3.33
N GLY A 20 8.32 -16.74 2.30
CA GLY A 20 8.39 -17.56 1.08
C GLY A 20 7.07 -17.79 0.35
N ILE A 21 6.26 -16.75 0.16
CA ILE A 21 4.98 -16.88 -0.56
C ILE A 21 5.14 -16.58 -2.05
N SER A 22 4.28 -17.16 -2.88
CA SER A 22 4.16 -16.81 -4.30
C SER A 22 2.69 -16.82 -4.68
N LEU A 23 2.24 -15.73 -5.30
CA LEU A 23 0.85 -15.55 -5.71
C LEU A 23 0.82 -14.76 -7.03
N GLN A 24 -0.19 -15.04 -7.84
CA GLN A 24 -0.48 -14.33 -9.08
C GLN A 24 -1.96 -13.95 -9.05
N LEU A 25 -2.24 -12.68 -9.35
CA LEU A 25 -3.60 -12.15 -9.48
C LEU A 25 -3.77 -11.62 -10.90
N LYS A 26 -4.68 -12.19 -11.68
CA LYS A 26 -4.97 -11.73 -13.03
C LYS A 26 -6.01 -10.62 -13.03
N GLN A 27 -6.09 -9.91 -14.15
CA GLN A 27 -7.12 -8.88 -14.34
C GLN A 27 -8.52 -9.49 -14.23
N GLY A 28 -9.39 -8.86 -13.43
CA GLY A 28 -10.77 -9.29 -13.20
C GLY A 28 -10.92 -10.36 -12.12
N GLU A 29 -9.83 -10.87 -11.56
CA GLU A 29 -9.88 -11.81 -10.44
C GLU A 29 -9.94 -11.08 -9.10
N THR A 30 -10.56 -11.74 -8.11
CA THR A 30 -10.53 -11.31 -6.71
C THR A 30 -9.82 -12.37 -5.88
N LEU A 31 -8.78 -11.96 -5.16
CA LEU A 31 -8.03 -12.84 -4.26
C LEU A 31 -8.42 -12.57 -2.80
N GLY A 32 -8.99 -13.59 -2.15
CA GLY A 32 -9.23 -13.59 -0.71
C GLY A 32 -8.04 -14.20 0.04
N ILE A 33 -7.53 -13.49 1.06
CA ILE A 33 -6.50 -14.01 1.96
C ILE A 33 -7.12 -14.18 3.35
N VAL A 34 -7.23 -15.44 3.80
CA VAL A 34 -7.85 -15.81 5.08
C VAL A 34 -6.84 -16.43 6.03
N GLY A 35 -7.11 -16.35 7.33
CA GLY A 35 -6.26 -16.90 8.38
C GLY A 35 -6.50 -16.24 9.73
N GLU A 36 -5.98 -16.84 10.79
CA GLU A 36 -6.16 -16.38 12.18
C GLU A 36 -5.60 -14.96 12.44
N SER A 37 -6.03 -14.32 13.53
CA SER A 37 -5.48 -13.04 13.94
C SER A 37 -3.95 -13.15 14.12
N GLY A 38 -3.20 -12.17 13.60
CA GLY A 38 -1.73 -12.18 13.66
C GLY A 38 -1.02 -13.02 12.60
N SER A 39 -1.73 -13.74 11.72
CA SER A 39 -1.12 -14.60 10.69
C SER A 39 -0.35 -13.88 9.57
N GLY A 40 -0.17 -12.55 9.65
CA GLY A 40 0.59 -11.77 8.66
C GLY A 40 -0.20 -11.23 7.46
N LYS A 41 -1.52 -11.41 7.38
CA LYS A 41 -2.37 -10.92 6.27
C LYS A 41 -2.19 -9.41 5.99
N SER A 42 -2.31 -8.59 7.02
CA SER A 42 -2.14 -7.13 6.90
C SER A 42 -0.70 -6.74 6.58
N THR A 43 0.28 -7.51 7.07
CA THR A 43 1.70 -7.34 6.71
C THR A 43 1.91 -7.60 5.23
N LEU A 44 1.32 -8.68 4.70
CA LEU A 44 1.38 -9.01 3.28
C LEU A 44 0.78 -7.89 2.42
N GLY A 45 -0.43 -7.44 2.71
CA GLY A 45 -1.06 -6.36 1.95
C GLY A 45 -0.20 -5.08 1.91
N ARG A 46 0.34 -4.67 3.06
CA ARG A 46 1.24 -3.50 3.16
C ARG A 46 2.57 -3.71 2.42
N ALA A 47 3.12 -4.91 2.43
CA ALA A 47 4.35 -5.24 1.70
C ALA A 47 4.12 -5.17 0.17
N LEU A 48 2.98 -5.67 -0.32
CA LEU A 48 2.64 -5.65 -1.75
C LEU A 48 2.56 -4.24 -2.33
N ILE A 49 2.09 -3.27 -1.54
CA ILE A 49 1.99 -1.86 -1.96
C ILE A 49 3.20 -1.01 -1.53
N GLY A 50 4.27 -1.63 -1.01
CA GLY A 50 5.51 -0.96 -0.65
C GLY A 50 5.48 -0.11 0.63
N LEU A 51 4.48 -0.31 1.50
CA LEU A 51 4.44 0.33 2.84
C LEU A 51 5.31 -0.38 3.88
N LEU A 52 5.72 -1.62 3.61
CA LEU A 52 6.66 -2.38 4.44
C LEU A 52 7.78 -2.95 3.58
N PRO A 53 9.01 -3.07 4.13
CA PRO A 53 10.11 -3.71 3.41
C PRO A 53 9.78 -5.18 3.14
N SER A 54 10.16 -5.65 1.95
CA SER A 54 10.01 -7.04 1.53
C SER A 54 11.18 -7.45 0.64
N THR A 55 11.40 -8.75 0.54
CA THR A 55 12.36 -9.37 -0.39
C THR A 55 11.60 -10.17 -1.44
N GLY A 56 12.26 -10.45 -2.57
CA GLY A 56 11.64 -11.12 -3.71
C GLY A 56 11.16 -10.14 -4.77
N LYS A 57 10.33 -10.64 -5.68
CA LYS A 57 9.89 -9.90 -6.87
C LYS A 57 8.39 -9.59 -6.76
N ILE A 58 8.04 -8.32 -6.87
CA ILE A 58 6.65 -7.85 -6.91
C ILE A 58 6.46 -7.13 -8.25
N GLU A 59 5.52 -7.60 -9.06
CA GLU A 59 5.21 -7.02 -10.37
C GLU A 59 3.76 -6.58 -10.45
N PHE A 60 3.54 -5.39 -11.01
CA PHE A 60 2.22 -4.89 -11.35
C PHE A 60 2.21 -4.51 -12.83
N LYS A 61 1.24 -5.04 -13.60
CA LYS A 61 1.16 -4.84 -15.06
C LYS A 61 2.49 -5.08 -15.80
N GLY A 62 3.25 -6.10 -15.35
CA GLY A 62 4.55 -6.47 -15.94
C GLY A 62 5.73 -5.58 -15.54
N GLN A 63 5.52 -4.58 -14.67
CA GLN A 63 6.59 -3.71 -14.16
C GLN A 63 7.01 -4.16 -12.77
N ASN A 64 8.32 -4.30 -12.55
CA ASN A 64 8.87 -4.57 -11.23
C ASN A 64 8.75 -3.33 -10.35
N MET A 65 8.07 -3.46 -9.21
CA MET A 65 7.84 -2.38 -8.25
C MET A 65 9.13 -1.84 -7.64
N ALA A 66 10.15 -2.68 -7.50
CA ALA A 66 11.44 -2.27 -6.92
C ALA A 66 12.22 -1.31 -7.84
N SER A 67 12.03 -1.40 -9.17
CA SER A 67 12.77 -0.60 -10.15
C SER A 67 12.09 0.71 -10.54
N LEU A 68 10.89 0.98 -10.04
CA LEU A 68 10.16 2.21 -10.34
C LEU A 68 10.87 3.43 -9.73
N SER A 69 11.05 4.48 -10.53
CA SER A 69 11.40 5.82 -10.09
C SER A 69 10.31 6.44 -9.20
N ASP A 70 10.63 7.51 -8.47
CA ASP A 70 9.67 8.20 -7.60
C ASP A 70 8.45 8.71 -8.37
N LYS A 71 8.65 9.17 -9.61
CA LYS A 71 7.57 9.62 -10.48
C LYS A 71 6.64 8.45 -10.87
N GLU A 72 7.21 7.33 -11.29
CA GLU A 72 6.42 6.14 -11.65
C GLU A 72 5.68 5.56 -10.45
N ARG A 73 6.32 5.54 -9.27
CA ARG A 73 5.67 5.16 -8.00
C ARG A 73 4.51 6.10 -7.67
N PHE A 74 4.67 7.40 -7.89
CA PHE A 74 3.60 8.38 -7.68
C PHE A 74 2.44 8.16 -8.65
N ASP A 75 2.73 7.89 -9.93
CA ASP A 75 1.70 7.62 -10.94
C ASP A 75 0.95 6.31 -10.64
N LEU A 76 1.64 5.28 -10.16
CA LEU A 76 1.05 4.00 -9.76
C LEU A 76 -0.02 4.14 -8.66
N LYS A 77 0.09 5.14 -7.78
CA LYS A 77 -0.90 5.38 -6.70
C LYS A 77 -2.32 5.67 -7.22
N LYS A 78 -2.46 6.01 -8.51
CA LYS A 78 -3.76 6.16 -9.19
C LYS A 78 -4.43 4.81 -9.46
N ASP A 79 -3.63 3.76 -9.64
CA ASP A 79 -4.08 2.41 -9.99
C ASP A 79 -4.17 1.48 -8.78
N VAL A 80 -3.32 1.70 -7.77
CA VAL A 80 -3.21 0.83 -6.59
C VAL A 80 -3.49 1.65 -5.32
N GLN A 81 -4.60 1.34 -4.66
CA GLN A 81 -5.05 2.01 -3.44
C GLN A 81 -5.32 0.99 -2.33
N MET A 82 -4.99 1.36 -1.09
CA MET A 82 -5.28 0.55 0.08
C MET A 82 -6.38 1.19 0.91
N VAL A 83 -7.39 0.39 1.25
CA VAL A 83 -8.39 0.72 2.27
C VAL A 83 -7.95 0.06 3.58
N PHE A 84 -7.72 0.86 4.61
CA PHE A 84 -7.27 0.37 5.90
C PHE A 84 -8.45 -0.19 6.74
N GLN A 85 -8.14 -1.11 7.66
CA GLN A 85 -9.13 -1.75 8.53
C GLN A 85 -9.84 -0.78 9.48
N ASP A 86 -9.18 0.32 9.85
CA ASP A 86 -9.81 1.46 10.52
C ASP A 86 -10.06 2.56 9.47
N PRO A 87 -11.24 2.58 8.85
CA PRO A 87 -11.56 3.60 7.86
C PRO A 87 -11.76 4.97 8.50
N TYR A 88 -12.15 5.05 9.78
CA TYR A 88 -12.44 6.32 10.46
C TYR A 88 -11.17 7.09 10.76
N GLY A 89 -10.11 6.40 11.20
CA GLY A 89 -8.81 7.02 11.47
C GLY A 89 -8.17 7.69 10.25
N SER A 90 -8.57 7.30 9.03
CA SER A 90 -8.10 7.95 7.79
C SER A 90 -8.89 9.19 7.37
N LEU A 91 -10.02 9.50 8.04
CA LEU A 91 -10.88 10.62 7.66
C LEU A 91 -10.65 11.83 8.56
N SER A 92 -10.41 12.99 7.94
CA SER A 92 -10.33 14.25 8.68
C SER A 92 -11.73 14.74 9.07
N PRO A 93 -12.05 14.90 10.37
CA PRO A 93 -13.36 15.39 10.80
C PRO A 93 -13.59 16.88 10.45
N ARG A 94 -12.56 17.56 9.94
CA ARG A 94 -12.64 18.96 9.48
C ARG A 94 -13.07 19.07 8.01
N MET A 95 -13.21 17.95 7.31
CA MET A 95 -13.58 17.89 5.90
C MET A 95 -15.01 17.42 5.77
N THR A 96 -15.74 18.03 4.84
CA THR A 96 -17.05 17.52 4.44
C THR A 96 -16.91 16.20 3.68
N ILE A 97 -18.01 15.45 3.55
CA ILE A 97 -18.04 14.21 2.75
C ILE A 97 -17.54 14.47 1.32
N GLY A 98 -17.99 15.55 0.69
CA GLY A 98 -17.52 15.94 -0.64
C GLY A 98 -16.02 16.23 -0.69
N GLU A 99 -15.47 16.90 0.33
CA GLU A 99 -14.02 17.15 0.41
C GLU A 99 -13.22 15.87 0.60
N ILE A 100 -13.72 14.91 1.39
CA ILE A 100 -13.10 13.58 1.56
C ILE A 100 -13.10 12.82 0.24
N ILE A 101 -14.26 12.70 -0.42
CA ILE A 101 -14.39 11.96 -1.69
C ILE A 101 -13.50 12.56 -2.78
N THR A 102 -13.35 13.89 -2.78
CA THR A 102 -12.61 14.62 -3.82
C THR A 102 -11.16 14.92 -3.47
N GLU A 103 -10.69 14.49 -2.30
CA GLU A 103 -9.31 14.74 -1.82
C GLU A 103 -8.29 14.15 -2.79
N GLY A 104 -8.46 12.90 -3.22
CA GLY A 104 -7.57 12.25 -4.18
C GLY A 104 -7.49 12.97 -5.53
N LEU A 105 -8.54 13.69 -5.92
CA LEU A 105 -8.57 14.48 -7.15
C LEU A 105 -7.66 15.72 -7.05
N THR A 106 -7.42 16.27 -5.85
CA THR A 106 -6.45 17.37 -5.67
C THR A 106 -5.05 16.97 -6.09
N VAL A 107 -4.69 15.72 -5.83
CA VAL A 107 -3.34 15.17 -6.07
C VAL A 107 -3.22 14.64 -7.49
N HIS A 108 -4.23 13.91 -7.97
CA HIS A 108 -4.14 13.17 -9.23
C HIS A 108 -4.78 13.89 -10.42
N ARG A 109 -5.53 14.97 -10.19
CA ARG A 109 -6.19 15.80 -11.19
C ARG A 109 -6.04 17.30 -10.85
N PRO A 110 -4.79 17.80 -10.72
CA PRO A 110 -4.53 19.17 -10.25
C PRO A 110 -5.04 20.27 -11.20
N TYR A 111 -5.39 19.90 -12.43
CA TYR A 111 -5.98 20.81 -13.40
C TYR A 111 -7.48 21.11 -13.13
N LEU A 112 -8.13 20.36 -12.24
CA LEU A 112 -9.52 20.61 -11.86
C LEU A 112 -9.61 21.62 -10.72
N ASN A 113 -10.43 22.66 -10.90
CA ASN A 113 -10.74 23.61 -9.84
C ASN A 113 -11.70 23.00 -8.78
N LYS A 114 -11.91 23.69 -7.65
CA LYS A 114 -12.75 23.16 -6.55
C LYS A 114 -14.19 22.86 -7.01
N LYS A 115 -14.76 23.69 -7.89
CA LYS A 115 -16.13 23.50 -8.39
C LYS A 115 -16.22 22.26 -9.28
N GLU A 116 -15.27 22.09 -10.20
CA GLU A 116 -15.21 20.94 -11.10
C GLU A 116 -14.99 19.62 -10.37
N ARG A 117 -14.24 19.62 -9.26
CA ARG A 117 -14.08 18.41 -8.44
C ARG A 117 -15.33 18.02 -7.66
N MET A 118 -16.20 18.99 -7.35
CA MET A 118 -17.40 18.81 -6.52
C MET A 118 -18.67 18.52 -7.34
N GLN A 119 -18.54 18.44 -8.66
CA GLN A 119 -19.61 18.05 -9.59
C GLN A 119 -19.55 16.55 -9.86
#